data_AF-A0A480A5V1-F1
#
_entry.id   AF-A0A480A5V1-F1
#
_cell.length_a   1.000
_cell.length_b   1.000
_cell.length_c   1.000
_cell.angle_alpha   90.00
_cell.angle_beta   90.00
_cell.angle_gamma   90.00
#
_symmetry.space_group_name_H-M   'P 1'
#
loop_
_entity.id
_entity.type
_entity.pdbx_description
1 polymer ?
#
loop_
_entity_poly.entity_id
_entity_poly.type
_entity_poly.pdbx_seq_one_letter_code
_entity_poly.pdbx_strand_id
1 'polypeptide(L)' 'MRPHQNKMLPQSYQTIFRKHLSEQQYLTLEILLLLIQAHPQVKLSKLASLFPQPIKYESRKRNLQRFLEDV' A
#
# COMPACT_ATOMS: atom_id res chain seq x y z
N MET A 1 9.83 -13.37 -23.91
CA MET A 1 10.09 -12.72 -22.60
C MET A 1 8.79 -12.74 -21.81
N ARG A 2 8.73 -13.45 -20.67
CA ARG A 2 7.57 -13.38 -19.78
C ARG A 2 7.66 -12.05 -19.04
N PRO A 3 6.65 -11.16 -19.07
CA PRO A 3 6.69 -9.98 -18.23
C PRO A 3 6.85 -10.49 -16.80
N HIS A 4 7.86 -9.98 -16.09
CA HIS A 4 8.02 -10.25 -14.68
C HIS A 4 6.67 -9.97 -14.03
N GLN A 5 6.01 -11.03 -13.58
CA GLN A 5 4.84 -10.93 -12.73
C GLN A 5 5.36 -10.28 -11.45
N ASN A 6 5.45 -8.94 -11.44
CA ASN A 6 5.28 -8.19 -10.21
C ASN A 6 4.06 -8.84 -9.58
N LYS A 7 4.24 -9.50 -8.43
CA LYS A 7 3.19 -10.24 -7.72
C LYS A 7 2.13 -9.23 -7.28
N MET A 8 1.33 -8.77 -8.23
CA MET A 8 0.05 -8.15 -7.98
C MET A 8 -0.80 -9.20 -7.28
N LEU A 9 -1.71 -8.70 -6.44
CA LEU A 9 -2.65 -9.54 -5.71
C LEU A 9 -3.37 -10.48 -6.69
N PRO A 10 -3.61 -11.75 -6.32
CA PRO A 10 -4.42 -12.64 -7.15
C PRO A 10 -5.77 -11.98 -7.49
N GLN A 11 -6.31 -12.30 -8.67
CA GLN A 11 -7.53 -11.66 -9.20
C GLN A 11 -8.69 -11.68 -8.21
N SER A 12 -8.85 -12.78 -7.47
CA SER A 12 -9.87 -12.92 -6.42
C SER A 12 -9.79 -11.82 -5.36
N TYR A 13 -8.58 -11.49 -4.88
CA TYR A 13 -8.37 -10.41 -3.91
C TYR A 13 -8.60 -9.03 -4.52
N GLN A 14 -8.19 -8.81 -5.78
CA GLN A 14 -8.46 -7.55 -6.46
C GLN A 14 -9.96 -7.26 -6.57
N THR A 15 -10.76 -8.28 -6.95
CA THR A 15 -12.22 -8.16 -7.03
C THR A 15 -12.84 -7.84 -5.68
N ILE A 16 -12.42 -8.53 -4.61
CA ILE A 16 -12.93 -8.29 -3.25
C ILE A 16 -12.55 -6.87 -2.81
N PHE A 17 -11.28 -6.48 -2.90
CA PHE A 17 -10.84 -5.17 -2.42
C PHE A 17 -11.45 -4.01 -3.21
N ARG A 18 -11.57 -4.12 -4.55
CA ARG A 18 -12.23 -3.07 -5.35
C ARG A 18 -13.73 -2.93 -5.04
N LYS A 19 -14.37 -3.96 -4.47
CA LYS A 19 -15.77 -3.88 -4.02
C LYS A 19 -15.91 -3.12 -2.69
N HIS A 20 -14.88 -3.19 -1.84
CA HIS A 20 -14.96 -2.69 -0.46
C HIS A 20 -14.15 -1.42 -0.21
N LEU A 21 -13.19 -1.10 -1.09
CA LEU A 21 -12.33 0.06 -0.97
C LEU A 21 -12.66 1.08 -2.04
N SER A 22 -12.55 2.36 -1.69
CA SER A 22 -12.50 3.41 -2.71
C SER A 22 -11.26 3.25 -3.59
N GLU A 23 -11.27 3.83 -4.79
CA GLU A 23 -10.12 3.79 -5.69
C GLU A 23 -8.83 4.28 -5.01
N GLN A 24 -8.93 5.35 -4.22
CA GLN A 24 -7.80 5.88 -3.46
C GLN A 24 -7.29 4.90 -2.39
N GLN A 25 -8.18 4.24 -1.66
CA GLN A 25 -7.82 3.24 -0.65
C GLN A 25 -7.17 2.01 -1.31
N TYR A 26 -7.70 1.58 -2.44
CA TYR A 26 -7.14 0.47 -3.21
C TYR A 26 -5.74 0.79 -3.75
N LEU A 27 -5.52 1.97 -4.32
CA LEU A 27 -4.19 2.42 -4.75
C LEU A 27 -3.21 2.53 -3.57
N THR A 28 -3.69 3.03 -2.43
CA THR A 28 -2.89 3.09 -1.19
C THR A 28 -2.46 1.69 -0.75
N LEU A 29 -3.36 0.71 -0.80
CA LEU A 29 -3.07 -0.69 -0.50
C LEU A 29 -2.03 -1.28 -1.47
N GLU A 30 -2.17 -1.04 -2.77
CA GLU A 30 -1.22 -1.54 -3.78
C GLU A 30 0.20 -1.01 -3.55
N ILE A 31 0.33 0.29 -3.29
CA ILE A 31 1.62 0.92 -2.98
C ILE A 31 2.20 0.34 -1.68
N LEU A 32 1.38 0.16 -0.64
CA LEU A 32 1.83 -0.43 0.62
C LEU A 32 2.34 -1.86 0.44
N LEU A 33 1.62 -2.67 -0.33
CA LEU A 33 2.00 -4.06 -0.60
C LEU A 33 3.35 -4.13 -1.30
N LEU A 34 3.58 -3.27 -2.30
CA LEU A 34 4.87 -3.17 -3.00
C LEU A 34 6.01 -2.79 -2.05
N LEU A 35 5.78 -1.80 -1.17
CA LEU A 35 6.78 -1.37 -0.19
C LEU A 35 7.12 -2.47 0.82
N ILE A 36 6.12 -3.21 1.30
CA ILE A 36 6.30 -4.34 2.22
C ILE A 36 7.08 -5.47 1.54
N GLN A 37 6.74 -5.80 0.29
CA GLN A 37 7.45 -6.82 -0.49
C GLN A 37 8.90 -6.45 -0.75
N ALA A 38 9.20 -5.17 -0.96
CA ALA A 38 10.57 -4.68 -1.20
C ALA A 38 11.42 -4.56 0.07
N HIS A 39 10.80 -4.48 1.26
CA HIS A 39 11.50 -4.19 2.52
C HIS A 39 11.02 -5.12 3.65
N PRO A 40 11.76 -6.21 3.95
CA PRO A 40 11.33 -7.22 4.93
C PRO A 40 11.24 -6.72 6.39
N GLN A 41 11.90 -5.60 6.72
CA GLN A 41 11.75 -4.93 8.03
C GLN A 41 10.90 -3.68 7.88
N VAL A 42 9.60 -3.83 8.14
CA VAL A 42 8.62 -2.79 7.90
C VAL A 42 8.35 -2.01 9.18
N LYS A 43 9.08 -0.91 9.38
CA LYS A 43 8.67 0.13 10.34
C LYS A 43 7.74 1.10 9.63
N LEU A 44 6.69 1.53 10.30
CA LEU A 44 5.76 2.53 9.77
C LEU A 44 6.47 3.84 9.35
N SER A 45 7.49 4.24 10.10
CA SER A 45 8.36 5.37 9.74
C SER A 45 9.11 5.15 8.42
N LYS A 46 9.60 3.92 8.19
CA LYS A 46 10.24 3.55 6.93
C LYS A 46 9.25 3.61 5.77
N LEU A 47 8.04 3.08 5.95
CA LEU A 47 6.98 3.18 4.94
C LEU A 47 6.66 4.65 4.64
N ALA A 48 6.41 5.47 5.66
CA ALA A 48 6.12 6.90 5.48
C ALA A 48 7.25 7.69 4.81
N SER A 49 8.51 7.25 4.97
CA SER A 49 9.66 7.85 4.26
C SER A 49 9.70 7.49 2.77
N LEU A 50 9.17 6.32 2.40
CA LEU A 50 9.18 5.77 1.04
C LEU A 50 7.87 6.01 0.29
N PHE A 51 6.82 6.44 1.00
CA PHE A 51 5.49 6.58 0.43
C PHE A 51 5.44 7.77 -0.54
N PRO A 52 5.03 7.59 -1.81
CA PRO A 52 5.15 8.57 -2.89
C PRO A 52 4.03 9.64 -2.88
N GLN A 53 3.63 10.12 -1.70
CA GLN A 53 2.65 11.19 -1.56
C GLN A 53 3.34 12.55 -1.35
N PRO A 54 2.94 13.62 -2.05
CA PRO A 54 3.50 14.96 -1.92
C PRO A 54 2.95 15.70 -0.68
N ILE A 55 3.10 15.13 0.51
CA ILE A 55 2.68 15.71 1.79
C ILE A 55 3.77 15.56 2.85
N LYS A 56 3.61 16.22 4.00
CA LYS A 56 4.57 16.13 5.11
C LYS A 56 4.71 14.69 5.59
N TYR A 57 5.92 14.31 6.02
CA TYR A 57 6.21 12.98 6.55
C TYR A 57 5.25 12.55 7.67
N GLU A 58 4.99 13.43 8.64
CA GLU A 58 4.04 13.14 9.73
C GLU A 58 2.61 12.92 9.23
N SER A 59 2.21 13.62 8.17
CA SER A 59 0.91 13.41 7.52
C SER A 59 0.85 12.04 6.84
N ARG A 60 1.92 11.62 6.13
CA ARG A 60 2.01 10.28 5.54
C ARG A 60 1.95 9.19 6.61
N LYS A 61 2.73 9.34 7.67
CA LYS A 61 2.73 8.41 8.81
C LYS A 61 1.33 8.27 9.42
N ARG A 62 0.66 9.39 9.70
CA ARG A 62 -0.71 9.39 10.24
C ARG A 62 -1.73 8.80 9.27
N ASN A 63 -1.59 9.07 7.97
CA ASN A 63 -2.45 8.49 6.94
C ASN A 63 -2.31 6.96 6.90
N LEU A 64 -1.08 6.46 6.90
CA LEU A 64 -0.79 5.03 6.96
C LEU A 64 -1.29 4.40 8.28
N GLN A 65 -1.16 5.08 9.42
CA GLN A 65 -1.74 4.61 10.69
C GLN A 65 -3.24 4.42 10.58
N ARG A 66 -3.96 5.48 10.19
CA ARG A 66 -5.42 5.42 10.03
C ARG A 66 -5.83 4.31 9.07
N PHE A 67 -5.15 4.20 7.93
CA PHE A 67 -5.43 3.16 6.96
C PHE A 67 -5.26 1.74 7.51
N LEU A 68 -4.30 1.52 8.41
CA LEU A 68 -4.03 0.21 9.02
C LEU A 68 -4.84 -0.06 10.30
N GLU A 69 -5.32 0.98 10.96
CA GLU A 69 -6.09 0.89 12.21
C GLU A 69 -7.62 0.83 11.96
N ASP A 70 -8.09 1.32 10.82
CA ASP A 70 -9.53 1.36 10.44
C ASP A 70 -10.06 0.04 9.81
N VAL A 71 -9.35 -1.09 9.93
CA VAL A 71 -9.74 -2.41 9.36
C VAL A 71 -9.98 -3.45 10.45
#